data_AF-A0A7W7XEV9-F1
#
_entry.id   AF-A0A7W7XEV9-F1
#
_cell.length_a   1.000
_cell.length_b   1.000
_cell.length_c   1.000
_cell.angle_alpha   90.00
_cell.angle_beta   90.00
_cell.angle_gamma   90.00
#
_symmetry.space_group_name_H-M   'P 1'
#
loop_
_entity.id
_entity.type
_entity.pdbx_description
1 polymer ?
#
loop_
_entity_poly.entity_id
_entity_poly.type
_entity_poly.pdbx_seq_one_letter_code
_entity_poly.pdbx_strand_id
1 'polypeptide(L)'
;MRRATAVGVGALLALAAVAASSVEDAAAPGDEAGTRPMPDFLGRGLWRVFTHLDRRTRLDVHDVSGRDRRVLWPPRWEVCTQYPAAGTVLDRRTTVMIGVVRKGETCPPRVRDARR
;
A
#
# COMPACT_ATOMS: atom_id res chain seq x y z
N MET A 1 32.59 -70.70 -22.57
CA MET A 1 32.04 -71.15 -21.28
C MET A 1 31.45 -69.95 -20.54
N ARG A 2 30.13 -69.75 -20.60
CA ARG A 2 29.41 -68.75 -19.80
C ARG A 2 28.16 -69.44 -19.26
N ARG A 3 28.06 -69.53 -17.93
CA ARG A 3 26.99 -70.23 -17.22
C ARG A 3 25.72 -69.37 -17.23
N ALA A 4 24.60 -69.99 -17.55
CA ALA A 4 23.25 -69.43 -17.48
C ALA A 4 22.73 -69.42 -16.04
N THR A 5 21.93 -68.42 -15.68
CA THR A 5 21.09 -68.42 -14.47
C THR A 5 19.72 -67.87 -14.78
N ALA A 6 18.74 -68.47 -14.10
CA ALA A 6 17.34 -68.60 -14.45
C ALA A 6 16.44 -67.48 -13.91
N VAL A 7 15.34 -67.28 -14.65
CA VAL A 7 13.92 -67.13 -14.26
C VAL A 7 13.59 -66.48 -12.90
N GLY A 8 12.77 -65.43 -12.96
CA GLY A 8 11.90 -64.99 -11.88
C GLY A 8 10.70 -64.20 -12.43
N VAL A 9 9.55 -64.87 -12.56
CA VAL A 9 8.23 -64.27 -12.83
C VAL A 9 7.64 -63.78 -11.51
N GLY A 10 7.02 -62.61 -11.49
CA GLY A 10 6.23 -62.16 -10.35
C GLY A 10 5.79 -60.70 -10.45
N ALA A 11 4.71 -60.46 -11.18
CA ALA A 11 4.01 -59.19 -11.20
C ALA A 11 3.43 -58.89 -9.80
N LEU A 12 3.77 -57.71 -9.24
CA LEU A 12 3.00 -57.09 -8.18
C LEU A 12 2.53 -55.72 -8.68
N LEU A 13 1.24 -55.68 -9.02
CA LEU A 13 0.44 -54.48 -9.20
C LEU A 13 0.51 -53.66 -7.91
N ALA A 14 1.28 -52.57 -7.91
CA ALA A 14 1.16 -51.56 -6.87
C ALA A 14 -0.06 -50.68 -7.21
N LEU A 15 -1.12 -50.85 -6.42
CA LEU A 15 -2.31 -50.01 -6.44
C LEU A 15 -1.93 -48.53 -6.25
N ALA A 16 -2.48 -47.68 -7.11
CA ALA A 16 -2.51 -46.25 -6.93
C ALA A 16 -3.30 -45.90 -5.66
N ALA A 17 -2.64 -45.31 -4.66
CA ALA A 17 -3.30 -44.63 -3.57
C ALA A 17 -3.40 -43.14 -3.90
N VAL A 18 -4.56 -42.73 -4.42
CA VAL A 18 -5.01 -41.33 -4.40
C VAL A 18 -5.25 -40.98 -2.93
N ALA A 19 -4.31 -40.28 -2.31
CA ALA A 19 -4.53 -39.59 -1.05
C ALA A 19 -5.03 -38.18 -1.36
N ALA A 20 -6.24 -37.92 -0.89
CA ALA A 20 -7.02 -36.71 -1.10
C ALA A 20 -6.25 -35.43 -0.75
N SER A 21 -6.32 -34.50 -1.69
CA SER A 21 -6.40 -33.04 -1.54
C SER A 21 -6.26 -32.51 -0.11
N SER A 22 -5.03 -32.26 0.32
CA SER A 22 -4.78 -31.08 1.13
C SER A 22 -5.04 -29.88 0.22
N VAL A 23 -6.26 -29.34 0.26
CA VAL A 23 -6.37 -27.88 0.15
C VAL A 23 -5.61 -27.40 1.39
N GLU A 24 -4.30 -27.20 1.23
CA GLU A 24 -3.65 -26.17 2.00
C GLU A 24 -4.54 -24.96 1.77
N ASP A 25 -5.23 -24.56 2.83
CA ASP A 25 -5.93 -23.30 2.93
C ASP A 25 -4.96 -22.28 2.36
N ALA A 26 -5.18 -21.91 1.10
CA ALA A 26 -4.40 -20.89 0.45
C ALA A 26 -4.78 -19.68 1.26
N ALA A 27 -3.95 -19.38 2.26
CA ALA A 27 -3.98 -18.15 3.01
C ALA A 27 -4.07 -17.10 1.91
N ALA A 28 -5.28 -16.59 1.70
CA ALA A 28 -5.51 -15.53 0.75
C ALA A 28 -4.44 -14.51 1.12
N PRO A 29 -3.61 -14.03 0.17
CA PRO A 29 -2.58 -13.08 0.51
C PRO A 29 -3.30 -11.95 1.23
N GLY A 30 -3.15 -11.94 2.56
CA GLY A 30 -3.78 -10.95 3.40
C GLY A 30 -3.18 -9.68 2.88
N ASP A 31 -4.00 -8.87 2.21
CA ASP A 31 -3.59 -7.61 1.58
C ASP A 31 -2.59 -6.95 2.54
N GLU A 32 -1.30 -7.07 2.28
CA GLU A 32 -0.30 -6.22 2.91
C GLU A 32 -0.40 -4.89 2.17
N ALA A 33 -1.58 -4.26 2.19
CA ALA A 33 -1.72 -2.82 2.09
C ALA A 33 -1.04 -2.31 3.36
N GLY A 34 0.28 -2.28 3.23
CA GLY A 34 1.18 -2.48 4.34
C GLY A 34 1.13 -1.31 5.29
N THR A 35 1.49 -1.65 6.51
CA THR A 35 1.98 -0.79 7.59
C THR A 35 3.14 0.09 7.11
N ARG A 36 2.94 0.91 6.08
CA ARG A 36 3.97 1.80 5.53
C ARG A 36 3.89 3.11 6.29
N PRO A 37 5.03 3.66 6.73
CA PRO A 37 5.03 4.96 7.38
C PRO A 37 4.56 6.05 6.41
N MET A 38 3.85 7.03 6.95
CA MET A 38 3.43 8.24 6.29
C MET A 38 4.67 8.98 5.75
N PRO A 39 4.75 9.24 4.43
CA PRO A 39 5.85 10.01 3.88
C PRO A 39 5.82 11.47 4.36
N ASP A 40 6.97 12.14 4.28
CA ASP A 40 7.05 13.59 4.48
C ASP A 40 6.73 14.31 3.16
N PHE A 41 5.60 15.01 3.15
CA PHE A 41 5.11 15.77 2.02
C PHE A 41 5.23 17.28 2.22
N LEU A 42 5.65 17.78 3.39
CA LEU A 42 5.73 19.22 3.64
C LEU A 42 6.65 19.93 2.64
N GLY A 43 6.17 21.05 2.08
CA GLY A 43 6.85 21.81 1.04
C GLY A 43 6.95 21.10 -0.33
N ARG A 44 6.33 19.93 -0.49
CA ARG A 44 6.31 19.20 -1.76
C ARG A 44 5.09 19.59 -2.59
N GLY A 45 5.19 19.38 -3.90
CA GLY A 45 4.03 19.54 -4.78
C GLY A 45 2.97 18.45 -4.53
N LEU A 46 1.69 18.82 -4.56
CA LEU A 46 0.57 17.91 -4.26
C LEU A 46 0.56 16.64 -5.15
N TRP A 47 1.07 16.69 -6.37
CA TRP A 47 1.22 15.51 -7.24
C TRP A 47 2.04 14.38 -6.60
N ARG A 48 3.00 14.69 -5.71
CA ARG A 48 3.79 13.69 -5.00
C ARG A 48 2.92 12.86 -4.05
N VAL A 49 1.93 13.46 -3.42
CA VAL A 49 0.99 12.77 -2.53
C VAL A 49 0.26 11.65 -3.30
N PHE A 50 -0.34 11.99 -4.44
CA PHE A 50 -1.10 11.03 -5.27
C PHE A 50 -0.26 9.90 -5.87
N THR A 51 1.05 10.11 -6.01
CA THR A 51 1.95 9.12 -6.61
C THR A 51 2.68 8.26 -5.60
N HIS A 52 2.74 8.66 -4.32
CA HIS A 52 3.45 7.94 -3.26
C HIS A 52 2.53 7.22 -2.29
N LEU A 53 1.30 7.71 -2.09
CA LEU A 53 0.30 7.00 -1.29
C LEU A 53 -0.30 5.84 -2.08
N ASP A 54 -0.67 4.77 -1.36
CA ASP A 54 -1.43 3.68 -1.96
C ASP A 54 -2.77 4.19 -2.48
N ARG A 55 -3.23 3.69 -3.63
CA ARG A 55 -4.46 4.16 -4.28
C ARG A 55 -5.73 3.95 -3.46
N ARG A 56 -5.69 3.04 -2.47
CA ARG A 56 -6.80 2.76 -1.54
C ARG A 56 -6.77 3.64 -0.29
N THR A 57 -5.72 4.45 -0.11
CA THR A 57 -5.61 5.40 1.01
C THR A 57 -6.72 6.43 0.91
N ARG A 58 -7.49 6.60 1.98
CA ARG A 58 -8.47 7.68 2.08
C ARG A 58 -7.71 8.99 2.18
N LEU A 59 -7.95 9.89 1.24
CA LEU A 59 -7.22 11.14 1.12
C LEU A 59 -8.19 12.32 1.07
N ASP A 60 -8.04 13.25 2.00
CA ASP A 60 -8.71 14.54 2.02
C ASP A 60 -7.69 15.65 1.71
N VAL A 61 -8.02 16.52 0.76
CA VAL A 61 -7.15 17.62 0.32
C VAL A 61 -7.93 18.92 0.30
N HIS A 62 -7.46 19.92 1.04
CA HIS A 62 -8.12 21.21 1.17
C HIS A 62 -7.13 22.39 1.09
N ASP A 63 -7.63 23.55 0.64
CA ASP A 63 -6.86 24.79 0.60
C ASP A 63 -6.77 25.40 2.00
N VAL A 64 -5.55 25.59 2.51
CA VAL A 64 -5.30 26.19 3.84
C VAL A 64 -4.94 27.68 3.76
N SER A 65 -5.04 28.30 2.58
CA SER A 65 -4.79 29.73 2.41
C SER A 65 -5.87 30.65 3.00
N GLY A 66 -6.98 30.09 3.49
CA GLY A 66 -8.16 30.84 3.97
C GLY A 66 -9.05 31.39 2.86
N ARG A 67 -8.84 30.95 1.61
CA ARG A 67 -9.62 31.37 0.43
C ARG A 67 -10.62 30.32 -0.05
N ASP A 68 -10.71 29.17 0.64
CA ASP A 68 -11.64 28.07 0.38
C ASP A 68 -11.71 27.63 -1.10
N ARG A 69 -10.56 27.65 -1.79
CA ARG A 69 -10.52 27.32 -3.21
C ARG A 69 -10.62 25.81 -3.39
N ARG A 70 -11.29 25.39 -4.46
CA ARG A 70 -11.27 23.99 -4.91
C ARG A 70 -9.87 23.63 -5.38
N VAL A 71 -9.35 22.50 -4.88
CA VAL A 71 -8.03 21.99 -5.21
C VAL A 71 -8.07 21.27 -6.55
N LEU A 72 -7.96 22.05 -7.64
CA LEU A 72 -7.93 21.54 -9.02
C LEU A 72 -6.52 21.65 -9.61
N TRP A 73 -6.15 20.69 -10.46
CA TRP A 73 -4.83 20.62 -11.12
C TRP A 73 -3.68 20.48 -10.11
N PRO A 74 -3.43 19.28 -9.55
CA PRO A 74 -2.45 19.05 -8.48
C PRO A 74 -1.05 19.65 -8.69
N PRO A 75 -0.49 19.71 -9.91
CA PRO A 75 0.82 20.33 -10.13
C PRO A 75 0.90 21.83 -9.76
N ARG A 76 -0.22 22.53 -9.57
CA ARG A 76 -0.27 23.96 -9.18
C ARG A 76 -0.31 24.20 -7.67
N TRP A 77 -0.24 23.14 -6.87
CA TRP A 77 -0.39 23.21 -5.41
C TRP A 77 0.86 22.70 -4.70
N GLU A 78 1.11 23.26 -3.53
CA GLU A 78 2.18 22.92 -2.60
C GLU A 78 1.59 22.55 -1.24
N VAL A 79 2.13 21.52 -0.61
CA VAL A 79 1.68 20.99 0.67
C VAL A 79 2.25 21.82 1.82
N CYS A 80 1.36 22.37 2.65
CA CYS A 80 1.73 23.14 3.84
C CYS A 80 1.47 22.38 5.14
N THR A 81 0.53 21.43 5.13
CA THR A 81 0.19 20.62 6.30
C THR A 81 -0.07 19.18 5.89
N GLN A 82 0.19 18.25 6.81
CA GLN A 82 -0.15 16.84 6.65
C GLN A 82 -0.60 16.25 7.98
N TYR A 83 -1.52 15.30 7.91
CA TYR A 83 -1.88 14.40 8.99
C TYR A 83 -2.18 13.01 8.42
N PRO A 84 -1.72 11.92 9.06
CA PRO A 84 -0.81 11.87 10.20
C PRO A 84 0.57 12.48 9.95
N ALA A 85 1.35 12.66 11.02
CA ALA A 85 2.72 13.16 10.91
C ALA A 85 3.61 12.17 10.14
N ALA A 86 4.65 12.67 9.48
CA ALA A 86 5.63 11.82 8.80
C ALA A 86 6.20 10.74 9.74
N GLY A 87 6.40 9.53 9.24
CA GLY A 87 6.83 8.38 10.03
C GLY A 87 5.71 7.65 10.76
N THR A 88 4.52 8.24 10.91
CA THR A 88 3.37 7.56 11.52
C THR A 88 2.96 6.39 10.65
N VAL A 89 2.79 5.22 11.24
CA VAL A 89 2.26 4.04 10.55
C VAL A 89 0.84 4.33 10.04
N LEU A 90 0.62 4.16 8.74
CA LEU A 90 -0.71 4.28 8.15
C LEU A 90 -1.44 2.93 8.25
N ASP A 91 -2.59 2.93 8.92
CA ASP A 91 -3.54 1.82 8.83
C ASP A 91 -4.53 2.05 7.68
N ARG A 92 -5.25 1.00 7.27
CA ARG A 92 -6.22 1.10 6.16
C ARG A 92 -7.45 1.95 6.43
N ARG A 93 -7.73 2.28 7.69
CA ARG A 93 -8.90 3.08 8.11
C ARG A 93 -8.55 4.56 8.25
N THR A 94 -7.25 4.87 8.37
CA THR A 94 -6.71 6.20 8.52
C THR A 94 -7.01 7.03 7.29
N THR A 95 -7.56 8.22 7.51
CA THR A 95 -7.70 9.23 6.47
C THR A 95 -6.50 10.15 6.54
N VAL A 96 -5.78 10.26 5.43
CA VAL A 96 -4.69 11.21 5.25
C VAL A 96 -5.30 12.56 4.90
N MET A 97 -4.97 13.60 5.66
CA MET A 97 -5.41 14.96 5.42
C MET A 97 -4.21 15.80 4.96
N ILE A 98 -4.36 16.48 3.83
CA ILE A 98 -3.32 17.31 3.23
C ILE A 98 -3.86 18.72 3.02
N GLY A 99 -3.25 19.69 3.70
CA GLY A 99 -3.53 21.10 3.47
C GLY A 99 -2.55 21.66 2.45
N VAL A 100 -3.06 22.38 1.47
CA VAL A 100 -2.28 22.96 0.37
C VAL A 100 -2.49 24.46 0.20
N VAL A 101 -1.53 25.11 -0.44
CA VAL A 101 -1.65 26.47 -0.99
C VAL A 101 -1.26 26.45 -2.47
N ARG A 102 -1.56 27.52 -3.22
CA ARG A 102 -1.02 27.62 -4.59
C ARG A 102 0.49 27.74 -4.51
N LYS A 103 1.19 27.12 -5.44
CA LYS A 103 2.66 27.28 -5.54
C LYS A 103 3.04 28.76 -5.58
N GLY A 104 4.04 29.13 -4.80
CA GLY A 104 4.49 30.51 -4.64
C GLY A 104 3.74 31.32 -3.58
N GLU A 105 2.67 30.78 -3.00
CA GLU A 105 2.06 31.37 -1.80
C GLU A 105 2.80 30.90 -0.54
N THR A 106 2.86 31.77 0.47
CA THR A 106 3.45 31.43 1.76
C THR A 106 2.52 30.51 2.53
N CYS A 107 3.06 29.39 3.04
CA CYS A 107 2.34 28.55 3.96
C CYS A 107 1.97 29.32 5.24
N PRO A 108 0.73 29.22 5.73
CA PRO A 108 0.34 29.87 6.99
C PRO A 108 1.24 29.37 8.14
N PRO A 109 1.58 30.24 9.11
CA PRO A 109 2.35 29.85 10.28
C PRO A 109 1.67 28.65 10.94
N ARG A 110 2.48 27.60 11.12
CA ARG A 110 2.09 26.22 11.43
C ARG A 110 0.64 26.04 11.86
N VAL A 111 -0.18 25.59 10.92
CA VAL A 111 -1.35 24.78 11.25
C VAL A 111 -0.84 23.40 11.70
N ARG A 112 -0.20 23.36 12.88
CA ARG A 112 0.05 22.13 13.65
C ARG A 112 -1.24 21.63 14.31
N ASP A 113 -2.22 22.50 14.39
CA ASP A 113 -3.58 22.24 14.87
C ASP A 113 -4.54 22.06 13.70
N ALA A 114 -4.10 21.41 12.61
CA ALA A 114 -5.02 21.01 11.54
C ALA A 114 -6.20 20.32 12.21
N ARG A 115 -7.39 20.91 12.05
CA ARG A 115 -8.64 20.42 12.64
C ARG A 115 -8.64 18.90 12.54
N ARG A 116 -8.61 18.27 13.70
CA ARG A 116 -9.09 16.92 13.87
C ARG A 116 -10.55 16.86 13.44
#